data_AF-A0A538D9B4-F1
#
_entry.id   AF-A0A538D9B4-F1
#
_cell.length_a   1.000
_cell.length_b   1.000
_cell.length_c   1.000
_cell.angle_alpha   90.00
_cell.angle_beta   90.00
_cell.angle_gamma   90.00
#
_symmetry.space_group_name_H-M   'P 1'
#
loop_
_entity.id
_entity.type
_entity.pdbx_description
1 polymer ?
#
loop_
_entity_poly.entity_id
_entity_poly.type
_entity_poly.pdbx_seq_one_letter_code
_entity_poly.pdbx_strand_id
1 'polypeptide(L)'
;MESTNPSDLALEQRERLRDALVAFENALSAAGPRRAAAWAEGVVQCILRVETEFHAHVDFTEQEDGLYDDILAVAPRLAHRVDQLRQEHNEIAIALSDCLTRVELVPNTAHADWVTARREDCNALLGRLIRHRQRGADLVYEAYVEVGGSD
;
A
#
# COMPACT_ATOMS: atom_id res chain seq x y z
N MET A 1 12.94 27.31 11.05
CA MET A 1 11.92 26.49 10.39
C MET A 1 12.68 25.71 9.34
N GLU A 2 13.13 24.52 9.73
CA GLU A 2 14.02 23.70 8.91
C GLU A 2 13.23 23.24 7.71
N SER A 3 13.67 23.61 6.51
CA SER A 3 13.00 23.21 5.28
C SER A 3 13.22 21.71 5.12
N THR A 4 12.21 20.90 5.42
CA THR A 4 12.29 19.45 5.26
C THR A 4 12.72 19.13 3.84
N ASN A 5 13.81 18.38 3.68
CA ASN A 5 14.35 18.01 2.39
C ASN A 5 13.35 17.06 1.68
N PRO A 6 13.07 17.22 0.37
CA PRO A 6 12.20 16.31 -0.38
C PRO A 6 12.53 14.81 -0.22
N SER A 7 13.81 14.47 0.00
CA SER A 7 14.22 13.09 0.30
C SER A 7 13.68 12.56 1.62
N ASP A 8 13.58 13.41 2.64
CA ASP A 8 13.13 13.04 3.98
C ASP A 8 11.62 12.80 3.99
N LEU A 9 10.87 13.62 3.24
CA LEU A 9 9.43 13.43 3.02
C LEU A 9 9.15 12.10 2.29
N ALA A 10 9.98 11.75 1.29
CA ALA A 10 9.85 10.49 0.56
C ALA A 10 10.09 9.27 1.46
N LEU A 11 11.08 9.34 2.35
CA LEU A 11 11.38 8.29 3.32
C LEU A 11 10.25 8.15 4.35
N GLU A 12 9.80 9.27 4.90
CA GLU A 12 8.70 9.31 5.88
C GLU A 12 7.43 8.69 5.30
N GLN A 13 7.04 9.03 4.07
CA GLN A 13 5.84 8.46 3.45
C GLN A 13 5.95 6.94 3.25
N ARG A 14 7.14 6.46 2.86
CA ARG A 14 7.41 5.02 2.69
C ARG A 14 7.37 4.26 4.02
N GLU A 15 7.84 4.88 5.09
CA GLU A 15 7.80 4.35 6.45
C GLU A 15 6.35 4.27 6.96
N ARG A 16 5.56 5.34 6.80
CA ARG A 16 4.16 5.36 7.24
C ARG A 16 3.32 4.26 6.58
N LEU A 17 3.43 4.09 5.26
CA LEU A 17 2.75 3.00 4.56
C LEU A 17 3.25 1.64 5.04
N ARG A 18 4.56 1.47 5.24
CA ARG A 18 5.13 0.22 5.79
C ARG A 18 4.51 -0.11 7.15
N ASP A 19 4.45 0.86 8.05
CA ASP A 19 3.94 0.68 9.41
C ASP A 19 2.45 0.35 9.41
N ALA A 20 1.67 0.94 8.51
CA ALA A 20 0.27 0.57 8.30
C ALA A 20 0.14 -0.89 7.84
N LEU A 21 0.99 -1.36 6.93
CA LEU A 21 0.99 -2.76 6.47
C LEU A 21 1.38 -3.74 7.58
N VAL A 22 2.35 -3.38 8.43
CA VAL A 22 2.73 -4.18 9.60
C VAL A 22 1.58 -4.26 10.61
N ALA A 23 0.90 -3.15 10.87
CA ALA A 23 -0.29 -3.15 11.72
C ALA A 23 -1.40 -4.04 11.15
N PHE A 24 -1.63 -3.98 9.83
CA PHE A 24 -2.60 -4.82 9.14
C PHE A 24 -2.26 -6.30 9.26
N GLU A 25 -1.01 -6.70 9.00
CA GLU A 25 -0.54 -8.07 9.16
C GLU A 25 -0.71 -8.60 10.59
N ASN A 26 -0.41 -7.77 11.60
CA ASN A 26 -0.63 -8.10 13.01
C ASN A 26 -2.12 -8.30 13.33
N ALA A 27 -2.99 -7.43 12.82
CA ALA A 27 -4.45 -7.55 13.02
C ALA A 27 -5.00 -8.80 12.34
N LEU A 28 -4.50 -9.13 11.14
CA LEU A 28 -4.84 -10.38 10.49
C LEU A 28 -4.44 -11.54 11.39
N SER A 29 -3.21 -11.60 11.90
CA SER A 29 -2.71 -12.68 12.77
C SER A 29 -3.44 -12.87 14.11
N ALA A 30 -4.30 -11.94 14.53
CA ALA A 30 -5.08 -12.06 15.74
C ALA A 30 -6.09 -13.24 15.72
N ALA A 31 -6.45 -13.74 16.91
CA ALA A 31 -7.37 -14.85 17.09
C ALA A 31 -8.82 -14.46 16.76
N GLY A 32 -9.36 -14.98 15.65
CA GLY A 32 -10.72 -14.69 15.17
C GLY A 32 -11.82 -15.76 15.35
N PRO A 33 -11.57 -17.10 15.38
CA PRO A 33 -12.64 -18.11 15.25
C PRO A 33 -13.80 -18.06 16.26
N ARG A 34 -13.60 -17.52 17.46
CA ARG A 34 -14.67 -17.31 18.48
C ARG A 34 -14.97 -15.83 18.77
N ARG A 35 -14.38 -14.93 17.98
CA ARG A 35 -14.40 -13.47 18.16
C ARG A 35 -14.49 -12.77 16.81
N ALA A 36 -15.28 -13.30 15.88
CA ALA A 36 -15.32 -12.85 14.49
C ALA A 36 -15.58 -11.33 14.36
N ALA A 37 -16.54 -10.80 15.11
CA ALA A 37 -16.84 -9.36 15.10
C ALA A 37 -15.67 -8.50 15.61
N ALA A 38 -15.06 -8.86 16.75
CA ALA A 38 -13.94 -8.12 17.30
C ALA A 38 -12.66 -8.24 16.43
N TRP A 39 -12.46 -9.39 15.79
CA TRP A 39 -11.40 -9.57 14.80
C TRP A 39 -11.65 -8.69 13.57
N ALA A 40 -12.87 -8.71 13.03
CA ALA A 40 -13.25 -7.90 11.88
C ALA A 40 -13.08 -6.40 12.16
N GLU A 41 -13.51 -5.92 13.34
CA GLU A 41 -13.32 -4.53 13.76
C GLU A 41 -11.84 -4.11 13.75
N GLY A 42 -10.96 -4.93 14.34
CA GLY A 42 -9.51 -4.65 14.33
C GLY A 42 -8.91 -4.63 12.92
N VAL A 43 -9.36 -5.53 12.06
CA VAL A 43 -8.93 -5.61 10.65
C VAL A 43 -9.45 -4.39 9.86
N VAL A 44 -10.70 -3.98 10.05
CA VAL A 44 -11.31 -2.79 9.43
C VAL A 44 -10.52 -1.53 9.77
N GLN A 45 -10.19 -1.33 11.06
CA GLN A 45 -9.38 -0.18 11.48
C GLN A 45 -8.00 -0.15 10.79
N CYS A 46 -7.40 -1.32 10.58
CA CYS A 46 -6.13 -1.40 9.88
C CYS A 46 -6.28 -1.16 8.37
N ILE A 47 -7.34 -1.64 7.73
CA ILE A 47 -7.62 -1.38 6.30
C ILE A 47 -7.81 0.13 6.08
N LEU A 48 -8.60 0.81 6.91
CA LEU A 48 -8.80 2.27 6.83
C LEU A 48 -7.49 3.05 6.98
N ARG A 49 -6.61 2.60 7.89
CA ARG A 49 -5.28 3.18 8.02
C ARG A 49 -4.44 2.94 6.77
N VAL A 50 -4.43 1.73 6.22
CA VAL A 50 -3.72 1.42 4.96
C VAL A 50 -4.25 2.28 3.82
N GLU A 51 -5.56 2.44 3.69
CA GLU A 51 -6.19 3.30 2.67
C GLU A 51 -5.71 4.75 2.80
N THR A 52 -5.69 5.31 4.02
CA THR A 52 -5.20 6.66 4.29
C THR A 52 -3.74 6.83 3.86
N GLU A 53 -2.85 5.94 4.31
CA GLU A 53 -1.42 6.03 3.98
C GLU A 53 -1.14 5.72 2.50
N PHE A 54 -1.99 4.88 1.89
CA PHE A 54 -1.90 4.56 0.47
C PHE A 54 -2.29 5.75 -0.41
N HIS A 55 -3.38 6.46 -0.08
CA HIS A 55 -3.73 7.69 -0.80
C HIS A 55 -2.63 8.75 -0.69
N ALA A 56 -2.09 8.96 0.52
CA ALA A 56 -0.97 9.88 0.68
C ALA A 56 0.30 9.43 -0.09
N HIS A 57 0.53 8.11 -0.24
CA HIS A 57 1.58 7.58 -1.10
C HIS A 57 1.30 7.87 -2.58
N VAL A 58 0.07 7.67 -3.06
CA VAL A 58 -0.33 7.99 -4.43
C VAL A 58 -0.15 9.47 -4.71
N ASP A 59 -0.67 10.35 -3.85
CA ASP A 59 -0.55 11.79 -3.97
C ASP A 59 0.92 12.22 -4.06
N PHE A 60 1.78 11.73 -3.16
CA PHE A 60 3.21 12.01 -3.19
C PHE A 60 3.87 11.59 -4.52
N THR A 61 3.46 10.46 -5.08
CA THR A 61 4.06 9.92 -6.32
C THR A 61 3.52 10.56 -7.59
N GLU A 62 2.24 10.92 -7.63
CA GLU A 62 1.51 11.26 -8.87
C GLU A 62 1.05 12.71 -8.96
N GLN A 63 1.10 13.49 -7.88
CA GLN A 63 0.79 14.93 -7.95
C GLN A 63 1.68 15.63 -8.98
N GLU A 64 1.23 16.81 -9.43
CA GLU A 64 2.05 17.70 -10.24
C GLU A 64 3.40 17.98 -9.54
N ASP A 65 4.50 17.87 -10.29
CA ASP A 65 5.86 17.94 -9.75
C ASP A 65 6.14 16.87 -8.67
N GLY A 66 5.42 15.74 -8.74
CA GLY A 66 5.59 14.58 -7.88
C GLY A 66 6.73 13.66 -8.32
N LEU A 67 6.98 12.60 -7.53
CA LEU A 67 8.12 11.71 -7.76
C LEU A 67 8.16 11.10 -9.17
N TYR A 68 7.02 10.76 -9.76
CA TYR A 68 7.00 10.20 -11.12
C TYR A 68 7.38 11.23 -12.18
N ASP A 69 7.02 12.51 -12.02
CA ASP A 69 7.44 13.55 -12.94
C ASP A 69 8.95 13.79 -12.84
N ASP A 70 9.50 13.82 -11.62
CA ASP A 70 10.95 13.88 -11.38
C ASP A 70 11.70 12.71 -12.04
N ILE A 71 11.20 11.48 -11.86
CA ILE A 71 11.78 10.28 -12.46
C ILE A 71 11.75 10.36 -13.99
N LEU A 72 10.66 10.84 -14.58
CA LEU A 72 10.53 10.95 -16.03
C LEU A 72 11.41 12.06 -16.61
N ALA A 73 11.71 13.11 -15.85
CA ALA A 73 12.66 14.13 -16.25
C ALA A 73 14.09 13.59 -16.38
N VAL A 74 14.52 12.71 -15.47
CA VAL A 74 15.89 12.15 -15.46
C VAL A 74 16.04 10.83 -16.21
N ALA A 75 14.96 10.05 -16.31
CA ALA A 75 14.97 8.72 -16.94
C ALA A 75 13.71 8.47 -17.79
N PRO A 76 13.51 9.17 -18.92
CA PRO A 76 12.31 9.04 -19.77
C PRO A 76 11.99 7.61 -20.24
N ARG A 77 13.02 6.75 -20.37
CA ARG A 77 12.87 5.32 -20.71
C ARG A 77 11.99 4.54 -19.74
N LEU A 78 11.76 5.06 -18.53
CA LEU A 78 10.92 4.44 -17.49
C LEU A 78 9.42 4.74 -17.63
N ALA A 79 8.99 5.52 -18.62
CA ALA A 79 7.59 5.90 -18.83
C ALA A 79 6.61 4.73 -18.73
N HIS A 80 6.90 3.62 -19.41
CA HIS A 80 6.02 2.46 -19.38
C HIS A 80 5.85 1.85 -17.98
N ARG A 81 6.91 1.85 -17.17
CA ARG A 81 6.86 1.31 -15.79
C ARG A 81 6.12 2.26 -14.85
N VAL A 82 6.29 3.57 -15.03
CA VAL A 82 5.49 4.58 -14.31
C VAL A 82 4.00 4.36 -14.61
N ASP A 83 3.63 4.22 -15.89
CA ASP A 83 2.23 3.99 -16.27
C ASP A 83 1.65 2.68 -15.72
N GLN A 84 2.47 1.62 -15.61
CA GLN A 84 2.08 0.38 -14.94
C GLN A 84 1.81 0.61 -13.46
N LEU A 85 2.67 1.34 -12.75
CA LEU A 85 2.48 1.61 -11.32
C LEU A 85 1.26 2.50 -11.05
N ARG A 86 0.96 3.47 -11.92
CA ARG A 86 -0.28 4.27 -11.87
C ARG A 86 -1.52 3.40 -12.01
N GLN A 87 -1.50 2.44 -12.93
CA GLN A 87 -2.60 1.47 -13.08
C GLN A 87 -2.74 0.61 -11.82
N GLU A 88 -1.63 0.10 -11.28
CA GLU A 88 -1.64 -0.65 -10.03
C GLU A 88 -2.19 0.16 -8.86
N HIS A 89 -1.93 1.47 -8.79
CA HIS A 89 -2.50 2.31 -7.74
C HIS A 89 -4.03 2.28 -7.75
N ASN A 90 -4.63 2.46 -8.92
CA ASN A 90 -6.07 2.38 -9.10
C ASN A 90 -6.62 0.99 -8.71
N GLU A 91 -5.97 -0.08 -9.15
CA GLU A 91 -6.40 -1.44 -8.83
C GLU A 91 -6.24 -1.82 -7.35
N ILE A 92 -5.28 -1.21 -6.66
CA ILE A 92 -5.08 -1.41 -5.21
C ILE A 92 -6.14 -0.63 -4.43
N ALA A 93 -6.44 0.62 -4.82
CA ALA A 93 -7.50 1.42 -4.20
C ALA A 93 -8.85 0.71 -4.28
N ILE A 94 -9.20 0.17 -5.45
CA ILE A 94 -10.43 -0.63 -5.64
C ILE A 94 -10.43 -1.85 -4.71
N ALA A 95 -9.32 -2.59 -4.65
CA ALA A 95 -9.26 -3.79 -3.83
C ALA A 95 -9.25 -3.51 -2.32
N LEU A 96 -8.71 -2.36 -1.89
CA LEU A 96 -8.83 -1.89 -0.51
C LEU A 96 -10.30 -1.67 -0.15
N SER A 97 -11.04 -0.95 -0.99
CA SER A 97 -12.48 -0.69 -0.80
C SER A 97 -13.32 -1.97 -0.82
N ASP A 98 -13.05 -2.88 -1.76
CA ASP A 98 -13.71 -4.19 -1.83
C ASP A 98 -13.41 -5.05 -0.60
N CYS A 99 -12.16 -5.06 -0.14
CA CYS A 99 -11.75 -5.81 1.04
C CYS A 99 -12.41 -5.25 2.30
N LEU A 100 -12.40 -3.92 2.48
CA LEU A 100 -13.08 -3.22 3.57
C LEU A 100 -14.55 -3.63 3.63
N THR A 101 -15.27 -3.48 2.51
CA THR A 101 -16.69 -3.84 2.41
C THR A 101 -16.96 -5.28 2.82
N ARG A 102 -16.10 -6.22 2.41
CA ARG A 102 -16.25 -7.66 2.74
C ARG A 102 -15.99 -7.97 4.21
N VAL A 103 -15.08 -7.26 4.86
CA VAL A 103 -14.74 -7.48 6.27
C VAL A 103 -15.75 -6.79 7.20
N GLU A 104 -16.23 -5.59 6.84
CA GLU A 104 -17.25 -4.85 7.60
C GLU A 104 -18.59 -5.61 7.68
N LEU A 105 -18.95 -6.33 6.61
CA LEU A 105 -20.19 -7.12 6.55
C LEU A 105 -20.04 -8.46 7.29
N VAL A 106 -20.00 -8.41 8.62
CA VAL A 106 -19.96 -9.60 9.48
C VAL A 106 -21.37 -10.21 9.57
N PRO A 107 -21.62 -11.42 9.03
CA PRO A 107 -22.91 -12.08 9.19
C PRO A 107 -23.13 -12.54 10.64
N ASN A 108 -24.38 -12.59 11.10
CA ASN A 108 -24.73 -13.12 12.43
C ASN A 108 -24.30 -14.59 12.62
N THR A 109 -24.11 -15.31 11.52
CA THR A 109 -23.64 -16.70 11.48
C THR A 109 -22.12 -16.79 11.33
N ALA A 110 -21.38 -15.68 11.39
CA ALA A 110 -19.92 -15.69 11.24
C ALA A 110 -19.26 -16.61 12.27
N HIS A 111 -18.65 -17.67 11.76
CA HIS A 111 -17.85 -18.62 12.52
C HIS A 111 -16.44 -18.73 11.92
N ALA A 112 -15.67 -19.73 12.34
CA ALA A 112 -14.28 -19.92 11.95
C ALA A 112 -14.04 -19.80 10.43
N ASP A 113 -14.85 -20.46 9.61
CA ASP A 113 -14.68 -20.48 8.15
C ASP A 113 -14.86 -19.10 7.51
N TRP A 114 -15.77 -18.27 8.03
CA TRP A 114 -15.92 -16.89 7.55
C TRP A 114 -14.65 -16.08 7.82
N VAL A 115 -14.09 -16.21 9.04
CA VAL A 115 -12.82 -15.56 9.40
C VAL A 115 -11.68 -16.04 8.52
N THR A 116 -11.59 -17.35 8.27
CA THR A 116 -10.58 -17.94 7.39
C THR A 116 -10.70 -17.37 5.97
N ALA A 117 -11.89 -17.34 5.39
CA ALA A 117 -12.11 -16.81 4.05
C ALA A 117 -11.74 -15.31 3.95
N ARG A 118 -12.17 -14.49 4.91
CA ARG A 118 -11.82 -13.05 4.92
C ARG A 118 -10.33 -12.81 5.12
N ARG A 119 -9.67 -13.65 5.92
CA ARG A 119 -8.22 -13.58 6.11
C ARG A 119 -7.47 -13.90 4.83
N GLU A 120 -7.89 -14.89 4.06
CA GLU A 120 -7.30 -15.18 2.74
C GLU A 120 -7.46 -14.00 1.78
N ASP A 121 -8.66 -13.40 1.71
CA ASP A 121 -8.90 -12.20 0.91
C ASP A 121 -7.94 -11.05 1.30
N CYS A 122 -7.79 -10.81 2.61
CA CYS A 122 -6.90 -9.78 3.15
C CYS A 122 -5.42 -10.08 2.90
N ASN A 123 -4.99 -11.33 3.03
CA ASN A 123 -3.62 -11.76 2.76
C ASN A 123 -3.25 -11.56 1.29
N ALA A 124 -4.19 -11.85 0.37
CA ALA A 124 -3.99 -11.58 -1.05
C ALA A 124 -3.79 -10.09 -1.32
N LEU A 125 -4.58 -9.22 -0.68
CA LEU A 125 -4.42 -7.76 -0.75
C LEU A 125 -3.07 -7.30 -0.17
N LEU A 126 -2.69 -7.77 1.01
CA LEU A 126 -1.40 -7.46 1.63
C LEU A 126 -0.24 -7.85 0.71
N GLY A 127 -0.32 -9.03 0.07
CA GLY A 127 0.66 -9.47 -0.92
C GLY A 127 0.75 -8.54 -2.13
N ARG A 128 -0.37 -8.00 -2.62
CA ARG A 128 -0.38 -7.02 -3.72
C ARG A 128 0.31 -5.71 -3.32
N LEU A 129 -0.01 -5.18 -2.13
CA LEU A 129 0.61 -3.96 -1.58
C LEU A 129 2.12 -4.11 -1.41
N ILE A 130 2.59 -5.24 -0.88
CA ILE A 130 4.02 -5.50 -0.72
C ILE A 130 4.74 -5.53 -2.08
N ARG A 131 4.18 -6.25 -3.06
CA ARG A 131 4.78 -6.34 -4.40
C ARG A 131 4.81 -5.01 -5.14
N HIS A 132 3.76 -4.20 -4.98
CA HIS A 132 3.72 -2.85 -5.53
C HIS A 132 4.84 -1.98 -4.94
N ARG A 133 5.02 -1.99 -3.62
CA ARG A 133 6.11 -1.25 -2.95
C ARG A 133 7.50 -1.71 -3.41
N GLN A 134 7.69 -3.00 -3.65
CA GLN A 134 8.94 -3.54 -4.20
C GLN A 134 9.22 -2.95 -5.58
N ARG A 135 8.25 -3.01 -6.51
CA ARG A 135 8.40 -2.43 -7.85
C ARG A 135 8.64 -0.92 -7.83
N GLY A 136 7.99 -0.20 -6.92
CA GLY A 136 8.24 1.23 -6.70
C GLY A 136 9.66 1.51 -6.20
N ALA A 137 10.21 0.67 -5.31
CA ALA A 137 11.60 0.77 -4.88
C ALA A 137 12.58 0.49 -6.03
N ASP A 138 12.32 -0.55 -6.83
CA ASP A 138 13.13 -0.89 -8.01
C ASP A 138 13.14 0.24 -9.04
N LEU A 139 12.00 0.91 -9.26
CA LEU A 139 11.89 2.06 -10.15
C LEU A 139 12.81 3.21 -9.69
N VAL A 140 12.77 3.56 -8.41
CA VAL A 140 13.60 4.65 -7.86
C VAL A 140 15.08 4.31 -7.93
N TYR A 141 15.46 3.07 -7.62
CA TYR A 141 16.83 2.61 -7.74
C TYR A 141 17.34 2.77 -9.19
N GLU A 142 16.56 2.30 -10.16
CA GLU A 142 16.92 2.39 -11.58
C GLU A 142 16.95 3.82 -12.12
N ALA A 143 16.13 4.72 -11.59
CA ALA A 143 16.12 6.12 -11.99
C ALA A 143 17.38 6.87 -11.51
N TYR A 144 17.83 6.62 -10.27
CA TYR A 144 18.85 7.47 -9.64
C TYR A 144 20.21 6.78 -9.41
N VAL A 145 20.25 5.46 -9.27
CA VAL A 145 21.50 4.73 -9.01
C VAL A 145 22.10 4.18 -10.29
N GLU A 146 21.31 3.59 -11.19
CA GLU A 146 21.84 3.08 -12.46
C GLU A 146 22.31 4.19 -13.41
N VAL A 147 21.61 5.35 -13.41
CA VAL A 147 21.99 6.51 -14.22
C VAL A 147 23.34 7.11 -13.75
N GLY A 148 23.64 7.03 -12.46
CA GLY A 148 24.91 7.52 -11.88
C GLY A 148 26.09 6.55 -11.96
N GLY A 149 25.86 5.30 -12.39
CA GLY A 149 26.89 4.26 -12.49
C GLY A 149 27.50 4.08 -13.88
N SER A 150 27.19 4.98 -14.81
CA SER A 150 27.73 4.97 -16.18
C SER A 150 28.95 5.93 -16.27
N ASP A 151 30.05 5.58 -15.59
CA ASP A 151 31.38 6.18 -15.79
C ASP A 151 32.42 5.06 -16.07
#